data_AF-A0A428U475-F1
#
_entry.id   AF-A0A428U475-F1
#
_cell.length_a   1.000
_cell.length_b   1.000
_cell.length_c   1.000
_cell.angle_alpha   90.00
_cell.angle_beta   90.00
_cell.angle_gamma   90.00
#
_symmetry.space_group_name_H-M   'P 1'
#
loop_
_entity.id
_entity.type
_entity.pdbx_description
1 polymer ?
#
loop_
_entity_poly.entity_id
_entity_poly.type
_entity_poly.pdbx_seq_one_letter_code
_entity_poly.pdbx_strand_id
1 'polypeptide(L)'
;MHLDHKIPWKTAATHFSLVPSNTEGRFDLVALNLPSQASTLGHFSRVFSATIKEFSETELPKVPSASPSASPSAKLFSDDVLVFAERHFGLGPHETNSALHNPLSASHQDVEYWRDFSSPYGDFADAVKMLVVIAAVAPEKSLRIEALAALLRLASESPLSQLRNVHWGHAFGTDLVASVALQVYVLLNLTEAVQCRQKEQTSLLKVDPLMSYLDEHALQDYDYPAQNIPHRAFWSSIGVLNLDTDTGNESAVVVDPLAQEDDEIHREARNGLRQYLKDCFAILSTTFSQYNPRFTSTSSEARLQMNPQAVEAPLSQSATFLVLSAKDTPDTFDIIRSTLSSIADITKNISIRHQTANLSCTVGIGSSIWDKLVKLPRPTELHPFKQVEGKKHTAVSTPGDLFFHIRSERRDLSFECERQLMDRLGEAVQVEDETVGFRYFDTRDVLGFVDGTANPVGPDVTDAVLVTAQDDSTAVGGSYVVVQKYLHDLKAWRSLSTEQQETIIGRTKFDNIELDDAESGQQSHKSLATIEDEDGSEHDILRDNMPFGSPAHGEFGTYFIAYSKKLWVVEKMMERMFVGDPPGLHDRILDYSKPVTGSTFFVPSASVLADLA
;
A
#
# COMPACT_ATOMS: atom_id res chain seq x y z
N MET A 1 -2.93 31.03 14.68
CA MET A 1 -2.69 30.86 13.22
C MET A 1 -3.74 29.98 12.49
N HIS A 2 -4.87 29.64 13.10
CA HIS A 2 -5.74 28.56 12.62
C HIS A 2 -6.69 28.91 11.47
N LEU A 3 -6.70 28.03 10.47
CA LEU A 3 -7.63 28.06 9.33
C LEU A 3 -8.93 27.30 9.59
N ASP A 4 -8.97 26.46 10.62
CA ASP A 4 -10.20 25.79 11.04
C ASP A 4 -10.25 25.65 12.57
N HIS A 5 -11.38 26.07 13.15
CA HIS A 5 -11.67 25.97 14.59
C HIS A 5 -11.96 24.53 15.03
N LYS A 6 -12.13 23.59 14.07
CA LYS A 6 -12.36 22.18 14.34
C LYS A 6 -11.12 21.44 14.82
N ILE A 7 -9.91 21.87 14.45
CA ILE A 7 -8.68 21.13 14.79
C ILE A 7 -8.31 21.38 16.26
N PRO A 8 -8.17 20.34 17.10
CA PRO A 8 -8.06 20.49 18.55
C PRO A 8 -6.62 20.82 19.02
N TRP A 9 -6.02 21.87 18.45
CA TRP A 9 -4.64 22.31 18.74
C TRP A 9 -4.42 22.63 20.21
N LYS A 10 -5.37 23.31 20.86
CA LYS A 10 -5.30 23.62 22.29
C LYS A 10 -5.23 22.35 23.15
N THR A 11 -5.97 21.32 22.75
CA THR A 11 -5.98 20.02 23.44
C THR A 11 -4.68 19.27 23.21
N ALA A 12 -4.16 19.24 21.97
CA ALA A 12 -2.86 18.64 21.69
C ALA A 12 -1.73 19.35 22.45
N ALA A 13 -1.74 20.68 22.47
CA ALA A 13 -0.75 21.51 23.13
C ALA A 13 -0.62 21.21 24.63
N THR A 14 -1.66 20.70 25.32
CA THR A 14 -1.56 20.37 26.76
C THR A 14 -0.53 19.28 27.07
N HIS A 15 -0.13 18.50 26.06
CA HIS A 15 0.82 17.40 26.15
C HIS A 15 2.25 17.80 25.77
N PHE A 16 2.48 19.07 25.45
CA PHE A 16 3.81 19.57 25.07
C PHE A 16 4.20 20.79 25.89
N SER A 17 5.49 21.03 25.97
CA SER A 17 6.09 22.24 26.56
C SER A 17 7.32 22.65 25.78
N LEU A 18 7.59 23.96 25.72
CA LEU A 18 8.91 24.45 25.32
C LEU A 18 9.83 24.46 26.54
N VAL A 19 10.99 23.82 26.43
CA VAL A 19 12.04 23.77 27.45
C VAL A 19 13.35 24.26 26.85
N PRO A 20 14.28 24.85 27.63
CA PRO A 20 15.61 25.18 27.14
C PRO A 20 16.30 23.94 26.58
N SER A 21 16.87 24.07 25.38
CA SER A 21 17.65 23.00 24.73
C SER A 21 19.10 22.97 25.24
N ASN A 22 19.89 22.04 24.72
CA ASN A 22 21.34 22.01 24.93
C ASN A 22 22.09 23.13 24.19
N THR A 23 21.47 23.74 23.18
CA THR A 23 22.01 24.88 22.44
C THR A 23 21.67 26.17 23.16
N GLU A 24 22.67 27.02 23.41
CA GLU A 24 22.48 28.24 24.19
C GLU A 24 21.45 29.17 23.52
N GLY A 25 20.45 29.59 24.29
CA GLY A 25 19.40 30.50 23.83
C GLY A 25 18.30 29.86 22.95
N ARG A 26 18.31 28.53 22.80
CA ARG A 26 17.35 27.75 22.02
C ARG A 26 16.41 26.91 22.89
N PHE A 27 15.28 26.50 22.33
CA PHE A 27 14.22 25.77 23.03
C PHE A 27 13.77 24.52 22.26
N ASP A 28 13.60 23.41 22.98
CA ASP A 28 13.02 22.17 22.48
C ASP A 28 11.51 22.10 22.72
N LEU A 29 10.78 21.58 21.75
CA LEU A 29 9.36 21.21 21.90
C LEU A 29 9.28 19.75 22.37
N VAL A 30 9.12 19.55 23.68
CA VAL A 30 9.14 18.22 24.28
C VAL A 30 7.75 17.71 24.64
N ALA A 31 7.54 16.41 24.45
CA ALA A 31 6.35 15.72 24.93
C ALA A 31 6.43 15.50 26.45
N LEU A 32 5.35 15.80 27.15
CA LEU A 32 5.24 15.66 28.61
C LEU A 32 4.99 14.21 29.06
N ASN A 33 4.70 13.30 28.14
CA ASN A 33 4.44 11.88 28.38
C ASN A 33 3.33 11.62 29.43
N LEU A 34 2.29 12.45 29.40
CA LEU A 34 1.12 12.28 30.27
C LEU A 34 0.37 10.97 29.94
N PRO A 35 -0.28 10.31 30.92
CA PRO A 35 -1.02 9.07 30.67
C PRO A 35 -2.09 9.16 29.57
N SER A 36 -2.69 10.34 29.39
CA SER A 36 -3.68 10.61 28.34
C SER A 36 -3.09 11.02 26.98
N GLN A 37 -1.75 11.07 26.83
CA GLN A 37 -1.12 11.57 25.61
C GLN A 37 -1.51 10.75 24.37
N ALA A 38 -1.48 9.42 24.47
CA ALA A 38 -1.85 8.55 23.35
C ALA A 38 -3.31 8.76 22.91
N SER A 39 -4.24 8.88 23.85
CA SER A 39 -5.66 9.07 23.52
C SER A 39 -5.93 10.48 22.97
N THR A 40 -5.32 11.52 23.54
CA THR A 40 -5.45 12.90 23.07
C THR A 40 -4.85 13.10 21.68
N LEU A 41 -3.60 12.64 21.45
CA LEU A 41 -2.96 12.78 20.15
C LEU A 41 -3.62 11.88 19.10
N GLY A 42 -4.16 10.72 19.49
CA GLY A 42 -4.99 9.90 18.63
C GLY A 42 -6.29 10.61 18.22
N HIS A 43 -6.95 11.32 19.14
CA HIS A 43 -8.12 12.15 18.80
C HIS A 43 -7.74 13.31 17.89
N PHE A 44 -6.67 14.04 18.21
CA PHE A 44 -6.14 15.12 17.37
C PHE A 44 -5.89 14.64 15.94
N SER A 45 -5.19 13.51 15.78
CA SER A 45 -4.87 12.94 14.47
C SER A 45 -6.13 12.61 13.69
N ARG A 46 -7.13 11.98 14.33
CA ARG A 46 -8.42 11.66 13.67
C ARG A 46 -9.14 12.92 13.19
N VAL A 47 -9.23 13.95 14.02
CA VAL A 47 -9.92 15.21 13.66
C VAL A 47 -9.15 15.94 12.57
N PHE A 48 -7.82 16.01 12.68
CA PHE A 48 -6.97 16.66 11.70
C PHE A 48 -7.09 16.00 10.32
N SER A 49 -7.01 14.66 10.25
CA SER A 49 -7.23 13.92 9.00
C SER A 49 -8.64 14.09 8.45
N ALA A 50 -9.67 14.12 9.31
CA ALA A 50 -11.04 14.35 8.90
C ALA A 50 -11.23 15.77 8.31
N THR A 51 -10.61 16.79 8.90
CA THR A 51 -10.65 18.17 8.40
C THR A 51 -9.97 18.30 7.03
N ILE A 52 -8.82 17.66 6.81
CA ILE A 52 -8.16 17.63 5.49
C ILE A 52 -9.07 16.96 4.46
N LYS A 53 -9.68 15.83 4.81
CA LYS A 53 -10.60 15.09 3.94
C LYS A 53 -11.85 15.91 3.59
N GLU A 54 -12.50 16.52 4.59
CA GLU A 54 -13.67 17.37 4.39
C GLU A 54 -13.34 18.54 3.45
N PHE A 55 -12.21 19.22 3.68
CA PHE A 55 -11.79 20.32 2.82
C PHE A 55 -11.52 19.85 1.39
N SER A 56 -10.78 18.75 1.22
CA SER A 56 -10.54 18.09 -0.06
C SER A 56 -11.85 17.80 -0.80
N GLU A 57 -12.82 17.18 -0.14
CA GLU A 57 -14.14 16.86 -0.70
C GLU A 57 -14.96 18.10 -1.08
N THR A 58 -14.79 19.23 -0.39
CA THR A 58 -15.46 20.48 -0.73
C THR A 58 -14.80 21.24 -1.89
N GLU A 59 -13.50 21.08 -2.09
CA GLU A 59 -12.76 21.72 -3.18
C GLU A 59 -12.82 20.91 -4.48
N LEU A 60 -12.89 19.58 -4.40
CA LEU A 60 -12.92 18.66 -5.56
C LEU A 60 -14.00 19.01 -6.62
N PRO A 61 -15.27 19.32 -6.25
CA PRO A 61 -16.32 19.63 -7.23
C PRO A 61 -16.15 20.99 -7.90
N LYS A 62 -15.25 21.85 -7.41
CA LYS A 62 -14.98 23.17 -7.98
C LYS A 62 -14.06 23.09 -9.20
N VAL A 63 -13.42 21.93 -9.39
CA VAL A 63 -12.61 21.55 -10.56
C VAL A 63 -13.55 20.91 -11.60
N PRO A 64 -13.72 21.50 -12.79
CA PRO A 64 -14.52 20.90 -13.86
C PRO A 64 -13.96 19.53 -14.25
N SER A 65 -14.82 18.57 -14.65
CA SER A 65 -14.34 17.37 -15.34
C SER A 65 -13.56 17.80 -16.57
N ALA A 66 -12.29 17.41 -16.65
CA ALA A 66 -11.52 17.62 -17.86
C ALA A 66 -12.23 16.87 -19.00
N SER A 67 -12.77 17.61 -19.97
CA SER A 67 -13.20 17.00 -21.23
C SER A 67 -11.95 16.45 -21.92
N PRO A 68 -11.94 15.18 -22.39
CA PRO A 68 -10.80 14.61 -23.12
C PRO A 68 -10.57 15.24 -24.51
N SER A 69 -11.14 16.41 -24.80
CA SER A 69 -11.24 16.99 -26.14
C SER A 69 -10.16 18.03 -26.44
N ALA A 70 -8.98 17.94 -25.84
CA ALA A 70 -7.83 18.69 -26.33
C ALA A 70 -7.09 17.79 -27.33
N SER A 71 -6.84 18.31 -28.53
CA SER A 71 -6.06 17.66 -29.59
C SER A 71 -4.79 17.01 -29.00
N PRO A 72 -4.34 15.85 -29.52
CA PRO A 72 -3.05 15.26 -29.16
C PRO A 72 -1.87 16.23 -29.30
N SER A 73 -2.02 17.27 -30.15
CA SER A 73 -1.02 18.29 -30.44
C SER A 73 -1.12 19.57 -29.58
N ALA A 74 -2.00 19.63 -28.57
CA ALA A 74 -2.16 20.82 -27.73
C ALA A 74 -1.20 20.78 -26.54
N LYS A 75 -0.51 21.90 -26.27
CA LYS A 75 0.37 22.09 -25.11
C LYS A 75 -0.29 21.57 -23.82
N LEU A 76 0.46 20.88 -22.96
CA LEU A 76 0.02 20.38 -21.66
C LEU A 76 -0.47 21.51 -20.75
N PHE A 77 0.21 22.66 -20.79
CA PHE A 77 -0.12 23.89 -20.07
C PHE A 77 0.44 25.11 -20.81
N SER A 78 -0.11 26.29 -20.53
CA SER A 78 0.21 27.58 -21.13
C SER A 78 1.51 28.18 -20.58
N ASP A 79 2.00 29.24 -21.24
CA ASP A 79 3.15 30.01 -20.77
C ASP A 79 2.81 30.76 -19.46
N ASP A 80 1.52 30.99 -19.18
CA ASP A 80 1.07 31.63 -17.94
C ASP A 80 1.36 30.76 -16.70
N VAL A 81 1.35 29.42 -16.84
CA VAL A 81 1.74 28.49 -15.77
C VAL A 81 3.23 28.63 -15.45
N LEU A 82 4.08 28.78 -16.46
CA LEU A 82 5.52 29.00 -16.29
C LEU A 82 5.78 30.34 -15.60
N VAL A 83 5.18 31.42 -16.14
CA VAL A 83 5.34 32.79 -15.61
C VAL A 83 4.78 32.91 -14.19
N PHE A 84 3.70 32.19 -13.88
CA PHE A 84 3.16 32.15 -12.52
C PHE A 84 4.17 31.58 -11.53
N ALA A 85 4.78 30.42 -11.83
CA ALA A 85 5.76 29.80 -10.94
C ALA A 85 6.95 30.75 -10.67
N GLU A 86 7.49 31.36 -11.73
CA GLU A 86 8.59 32.32 -11.64
C GLU A 86 8.24 33.54 -10.77
N ARG A 87 7.09 34.17 -11.02
CA ARG A 87 6.70 35.39 -10.31
C ARG A 87 6.25 35.13 -8.87
N HIS A 88 5.50 34.07 -8.65
CA HIS A 88 4.89 33.79 -7.35
C HIS A 88 5.93 33.30 -6.33
N PHE A 89 6.91 32.51 -6.79
CA PHE A 89 7.95 31.95 -5.91
C PHE A 89 9.31 32.63 -6.06
N GLY A 90 9.45 33.64 -6.94
CA GLY A 90 10.70 34.37 -7.14
C GLY A 90 11.79 33.53 -7.82
N LEU A 91 11.41 32.65 -8.75
CA LEU A 91 12.31 31.73 -9.43
C LEU A 91 12.89 32.35 -10.70
N GLY A 92 14.12 31.98 -11.03
CA GLY A 92 14.66 32.15 -12.38
C GLY A 92 14.00 31.19 -13.39
N PRO A 93 14.20 31.41 -14.70
CA PRO A 93 13.75 30.47 -15.72
C PRO A 93 14.39 29.09 -15.54
N HIS A 94 13.82 28.06 -16.16
CA HIS A 94 14.37 26.71 -16.08
C HIS A 94 15.79 26.63 -16.68
N GLU A 95 16.78 26.36 -15.83
CA GLU A 95 18.19 26.19 -16.21
C GLU A 95 18.83 24.96 -15.58
N THR A 96 18.54 24.72 -14.29
CA THR A 96 19.09 23.60 -13.50
C THR A 96 18.04 23.06 -12.53
N ASN A 97 18.25 21.84 -12.02
CA ASN A 97 17.39 21.24 -11.00
C ASN A 97 17.73 21.79 -9.61
N SER A 98 17.33 23.05 -9.39
CA SER A 98 17.55 23.81 -8.17
C SER A 98 16.26 24.52 -7.76
N ALA A 99 16.08 24.74 -6.46
CA ALA A 99 14.95 25.44 -5.87
C ALA A 99 14.96 26.95 -6.16
N LEU A 100 15.97 27.44 -6.88
CA LEU A 100 16.05 28.81 -7.40
C LEU A 100 15.54 28.94 -8.84
N HIS A 101 15.35 27.83 -9.55
CA HIS A 101 14.91 27.82 -10.94
C HIS A 101 13.55 27.16 -11.08
N ASN A 102 12.78 27.58 -12.08
CA ASN A 102 11.49 26.98 -12.39
C ASN A 102 11.66 25.50 -12.77
N PRO A 103 11.01 24.54 -12.09
CA PRO A 103 11.03 23.13 -12.48
C PRO A 103 10.33 22.87 -13.82
N LEU A 104 9.52 23.82 -14.30
CA LEU A 104 8.81 23.75 -15.56
C LEU A 104 9.53 24.57 -16.64
N SER A 105 9.58 24.02 -17.85
CA SER A 105 10.18 24.66 -19.01
C SER A 105 9.21 24.66 -20.20
N ALA A 106 9.58 25.35 -21.28
CA ALA A 106 8.79 25.33 -22.52
C ALA A 106 8.75 23.92 -23.17
N SER A 107 9.77 23.08 -22.99
CA SER A 107 9.74 21.70 -23.52
C SER A 107 8.79 20.81 -22.73
N HIS A 108 8.59 21.08 -21.44
CA HIS A 108 7.64 20.33 -20.58
C HIS A 108 6.17 20.54 -20.98
N GLN A 109 5.88 21.51 -21.85
CA GLN A 109 4.56 21.73 -22.42
C GLN A 109 4.22 20.73 -23.53
N ASP A 110 5.19 20.01 -24.08
CA ASP A 110 4.96 18.96 -25.07
C ASP A 110 4.79 17.61 -24.37
N VAL A 111 3.75 16.85 -24.73
CA VAL A 111 3.51 15.53 -24.16
C VAL A 111 4.54 14.50 -24.65
N GLU A 112 5.03 14.66 -25.89
CA GLU A 112 6.02 13.75 -26.48
C GLU A 112 7.37 13.85 -25.76
N TYR A 113 7.70 15.03 -25.19
CA TYR A 113 8.90 15.21 -24.38
C TYR A 113 8.98 14.17 -23.25
N TRP A 114 7.84 13.77 -22.71
CA TRP A 114 7.74 12.81 -21.61
C TRP A 114 7.71 11.35 -22.06
N ARG A 115 7.60 11.05 -23.37
CA ARG A 115 7.52 9.67 -23.89
C ARG A 115 8.89 9.03 -24.22
N ASP A 116 9.90 9.83 -24.57
CA ASP A 116 11.05 9.35 -25.35
C ASP A 116 12.44 9.43 -24.66
N PHE A 117 12.53 9.39 -23.31
CA PHE A 117 13.81 9.65 -22.62
C PHE A 117 14.31 8.56 -21.65
N SER A 118 15.57 8.16 -21.84
CA SER A 118 16.37 7.30 -20.97
C SER A 118 17.04 8.13 -19.84
N SER A 119 16.44 8.04 -18.65
CA SER A 119 16.90 8.46 -17.31
C SER A 119 16.79 9.95 -16.91
N PRO A 120 16.24 10.24 -15.69
CA PRO A 120 15.25 9.43 -14.96
C PRO A 120 14.18 10.29 -14.25
N TYR A 121 13.16 9.63 -13.71
CA TYR A 121 12.08 10.08 -12.82
C TYR A 121 12.19 11.41 -12.01
N GLY A 122 13.36 11.99 -11.77
CA GLY A 122 13.55 13.25 -11.06
C GLY A 122 12.99 14.47 -11.79
N ASP A 123 13.34 14.72 -13.06
CA ASP A 123 12.85 15.90 -13.80
C ASP A 123 11.33 15.85 -13.94
N PHE A 124 10.83 14.64 -14.22
CA PHE A 124 9.40 14.37 -14.28
C PHE A 124 8.72 14.55 -12.92
N ALA A 125 9.34 14.07 -11.83
CA ALA A 125 8.81 14.28 -10.49
C ALA A 125 8.76 15.77 -10.13
N ASP A 126 9.80 16.55 -10.41
CA ASP A 126 9.84 17.98 -10.10
C ASP A 126 8.83 18.79 -10.92
N ALA A 127 8.63 18.44 -12.19
CA ALA A 127 7.55 18.99 -12.98
C ALA A 127 6.17 18.68 -12.38
N VAL A 128 5.94 17.43 -11.96
CA VAL A 128 4.69 17.00 -11.29
C VAL A 128 4.49 17.71 -9.95
N LYS A 129 5.53 17.77 -9.11
CA LYS A 129 5.52 18.48 -7.82
C LYS A 129 5.15 19.95 -8.02
N MET A 130 5.75 20.62 -9.00
CA MET A 130 5.47 22.03 -9.30
C MET A 130 4.02 22.23 -9.78
N LEU A 131 3.50 21.35 -10.65
CA LEU A 131 2.08 21.41 -11.07
C LEU A 131 1.11 21.19 -9.90
N VAL A 132 1.42 20.29 -8.96
CA VAL A 132 0.63 20.09 -7.73
C VAL A 132 0.62 21.36 -6.88
N VAL A 133 1.78 22.00 -6.72
CA VAL A 133 1.91 23.27 -5.99
C VAL A 133 1.08 24.36 -6.65
N ILE A 134 1.20 24.54 -7.97
CA ILE A 134 0.43 25.56 -8.72
C ILE A 134 -1.07 25.31 -8.61
N ALA A 135 -1.51 24.06 -8.77
CA ALA A 135 -2.90 23.67 -8.62
C ALA A 135 -3.46 24.01 -7.23
N ALA A 136 -2.61 23.95 -6.19
CA ALA A 136 -2.99 24.26 -4.82
C ALA A 136 -3.02 25.77 -4.51
N VAL A 137 -2.03 26.54 -4.99
CA VAL A 137 -1.79 27.91 -4.51
C VAL A 137 -2.21 29.01 -5.47
N ALA A 138 -2.42 28.70 -6.76
CA ALA A 138 -2.70 29.75 -7.74
C ALA A 138 -4.01 30.49 -7.42
N PRO A 139 -4.00 31.83 -7.36
CA PRO A 139 -5.19 32.61 -7.01
C PRO A 139 -6.26 32.51 -8.09
N GLU A 140 -5.83 32.43 -9.35
CA GLU A 140 -6.72 32.32 -10.50
C GLU A 140 -7.26 30.90 -10.64
N LYS A 141 -8.59 30.79 -10.80
CA LYS A 141 -9.25 29.50 -11.01
C LYS A 141 -8.81 28.83 -12.32
N SER A 142 -8.57 29.62 -13.38
CA SER A 142 -8.08 29.16 -14.68
C SER A 142 -6.75 28.40 -14.55
N LEU A 143 -5.75 29.01 -13.92
CA LEU A 143 -4.43 28.40 -13.72
C LEU A 143 -4.49 27.12 -12.88
N ARG A 144 -5.34 27.09 -11.84
CA ARG A 144 -5.54 25.87 -11.04
C ARG A 144 -6.12 24.73 -11.85
N ILE A 145 -7.13 25.01 -12.67
CA ILE A 145 -7.75 24.02 -13.56
C ILE A 145 -6.75 23.53 -14.60
N GLU A 146 -5.97 24.45 -15.17
CA GLU A 146 -4.97 24.13 -16.16
C GLU A 146 -3.87 23.21 -15.61
N ALA A 147 -3.32 23.52 -14.43
CA ALA A 147 -2.33 22.67 -13.78
C ALA A 147 -2.89 21.28 -13.43
N LEU A 148 -4.15 21.19 -12.97
CA LEU A 148 -4.82 19.91 -12.74
C LEU A 148 -5.05 19.13 -14.05
N ALA A 149 -5.47 19.80 -15.12
CA ALA A 149 -5.67 19.17 -16.42
C ALA A 149 -4.35 18.63 -16.99
N ALA A 150 -3.24 19.36 -16.81
CA ALA A 150 -1.91 18.91 -17.17
C ALA A 150 -1.52 17.62 -16.41
N LEU A 151 -1.76 17.58 -15.10
CA LEU A 151 -1.50 16.39 -14.28
C LEU A 151 -2.32 15.17 -14.75
N LEU A 152 -3.58 15.37 -15.11
CA LEU A 152 -4.44 14.28 -15.62
C LEU A 152 -3.96 13.75 -16.97
N ARG A 153 -3.52 14.63 -17.86
CA ARG A 153 -2.94 14.24 -19.16
C ARG A 153 -1.61 13.52 -18.97
N LEU A 154 -0.75 13.96 -18.06
CA LEU A 154 0.48 13.25 -17.72
C LEU A 154 0.20 11.87 -17.12
N ALA A 155 -0.83 11.75 -16.27
CA ALA A 155 -1.22 10.49 -15.66
C ALA A 155 -1.71 9.42 -16.65
N SER A 156 -2.24 9.81 -17.82
CA SER A 156 -2.56 8.87 -18.89
C SER A 156 -1.34 8.37 -19.67
N GLU A 157 -0.24 9.10 -19.64
CA GLU A 157 0.99 8.78 -20.39
C GLU A 157 2.01 8.02 -19.52
N SER A 158 1.99 8.26 -18.20
CA SER A 158 2.82 7.55 -17.23
C SER A 158 2.12 7.49 -15.87
N PRO A 159 2.15 6.34 -15.17
CA PRO A 159 1.46 6.20 -13.90
C PRO A 159 2.14 7.06 -12.82
N LEU A 160 1.58 8.25 -12.56
CA LEU A 160 2.07 9.17 -11.51
C LEU A 160 2.14 8.49 -10.13
N SER A 161 1.34 7.45 -9.90
CA SER A 161 1.38 6.63 -8.69
C SER A 161 2.72 5.92 -8.48
N GLN A 162 3.46 5.61 -9.55
CA GLN A 162 4.79 5.01 -9.46
C GLN A 162 5.84 6.00 -8.96
N LEU A 163 5.64 7.31 -9.14
CA LEU A 163 6.52 8.36 -8.59
C LEU A 163 6.48 8.46 -7.07
N ARG A 164 5.47 7.85 -6.43
CA ARG A 164 5.31 7.87 -4.97
C ARG A 164 6.42 7.12 -4.24
N ASN A 165 6.94 6.04 -4.83
CA ASN A 165 7.88 5.13 -4.18
C ASN A 165 9.30 5.24 -4.75
N VAL A 166 9.58 6.26 -5.57
CA VAL A 166 10.91 6.47 -6.13
C VAL A 166 11.80 7.14 -5.09
N HIS A 167 12.77 6.39 -4.58
CA HIS A 167 13.78 6.90 -3.66
C HIS A 167 15.16 6.33 -4.01
N TRP A 168 16.06 7.16 -4.55
CA TRP A 168 17.48 6.81 -4.74
C TRP A 168 18.34 7.67 -3.82
N GLY A 169 18.12 7.55 -2.52
CA GLY A 169 18.93 8.23 -1.50
C GLY A 169 18.67 9.73 -1.31
N HIS A 170 17.95 10.41 -2.21
CA HIS A 170 17.51 11.82 -2.08
C HIS A 170 16.09 12.05 -2.65
N ALA A 171 15.62 13.31 -2.60
CA ALA A 171 14.23 13.78 -2.58
C ALA A 171 13.39 13.64 -3.88
N PHE A 172 13.27 12.44 -4.45
CA PHE A 172 12.60 12.26 -5.75
C PHE A 172 11.06 12.09 -5.68
N GLY A 173 10.51 11.61 -4.56
CA GLY A 173 9.09 11.27 -4.46
C GLY A 173 8.13 12.47 -4.52
N THR A 174 6.96 12.29 -5.14
CA THR A 174 5.90 13.31 -5.18
C THR A 174 5.16 13.45 -3.84
N ASP A 175 5.27 12.47 -2.94
CA ASP A 175 4.75 12.52 -1.58
C ASP A 175 5.47 13.56 -0.70
N LEU A 176 6.71 13.91 -1.09
CA LEU A 176 7.52 14.88 -0.36
C LEU A 176 6.85 16.25 -0.30
N VAL A 177 6.13 16.68 -1.34
CA VAL A 177 5.38 17.94 -1.37
C VAL A 177 4.38 18.03 -0.21
N ALA A 178 3.57 16.98 -0.01
CA ALA A 178 2.63 16.95 1.10
C ALA A 178 3.33 16.70 2.44
N SER A 179 4.38 15.88 2.48
CA SER A 179 5.10 15.58 3.72
C SER A 179 5.77 16.82 4.31
N VAL A 180 6.39 17.66 3.46
CA VAL A 180 7.11 18.85 3.90
C VAL A 180 6.12 19.93 4.35
N ALA A 181 5.01 20.10 3.62
CA ALA A 181 3.91 20.97 4.02
C ALA A 181 3.25 20.52 5.34
N LEU A 182 3.09 19.21 5.55
CA LEU A 182 2.44 18.65 6.74
C LEU A 182 3.26 18.94 8.00
N GLN A 183 4.54 18.58 7.97
CA GLN A 183 5.41 18.67 9.13
C GLN A 183 5.59 20.13 9.56
N VAL A 184 5.85 21.05 8.63
CA VAL A 184 5.96 22.48 8.96
C VAL A 184 4.64 23.05 9.48
N TYR A 185 3.51 22.67 8.87
CA TYR A 185 2.19 23.14 9.30
C TYR A 185 1.87 22.71 10.73
N VAL A 186 2.17 21.45 11.07
CA VAL A 186 1.96 20.91 12.42
C VAL A 186 2.92 21.56 13.42
N LEU A 187 4.21 21.66 13.10
CA LEU A 187 5.21 22.28 13.98
C LEU A 187 4.84 23.72 14.31
N LEU A 188 4.47 24.53 13.32
CA LEU A 188 4.10 25.94 13.51
C LEU A 188 2.84 26.11 14.36
N ASN A 189 1.76 25.40 14.00
CA ASN A 189 0.49 25.51 14.73
C ASN A 189 0.58 24.92 16.15
N LEU A 190 1.32 23.83 16.33
CA LEU A 190 1.52 23.24 17.66
C LEU A 190 2.38 24.14 18.53
N THR A 191 3.47 24.69 18.00
CA THR A 191 4.37 25.60 18.72
C THR A 191 3.61 26.81 19.21
N GLU A 192 2.81 27.46 18.37
CA GLU A 192 1.98 28.60 18.81
C GLU A 192 0.94 28.18 19.85
N ALA A 193 0.25 27.06 19.66
CA ALA A 193 -0.73 26.58 20.62
C ALA A 193 -0.10 26.28 22.01
N VAL A 194 1.17 25.83 22.04
CA VAL A 194 1.95 25.65 23.26
C VAL A 194 2.36 27.00 23.85
N GLN A 195 2.86 27.93 23.04
CA GLN A 195 3.27 29.27 23.49
C GLN A 195 2.10 30.07 24.06
N CYS A 196 0.89 29.95 23.52
CA CYS A 196 -0.31 30.58 24.07
C CYS A 196 -0.64 30.13 25.51
N ARG A 197 -0.01 29.05 26.01
CA ARG A 197 -0.15 28.55 27.38
C ARG A 197 1.00 28.97 28.29
N GLN A 198 2.09 29.51 27.73
CA GLN A 198 3.26 29.93 28.48
C GLN A 198 3.12 31.39 28.94
N LYS A 199 3.80 31.74 30.04
CA LYS A 199 3.80 33.11 30.57
C LYS A 199 4.68 34.06 29.75
N GLU A 200 5.75 33.52 29.17
CA GLU A 200 6.71 34.25 28.36
C GLU A 200 6.69 33.69 26.94
N GLN A 201 6.69 34.59 25.96
CA GLN A 201 6.66 34.22 24.56
C GLN A 201 8.09 33.98 24.08
N THR A 202 8.31 32.83 23.45
CA THR A 202 9.60 32.48 22.87
C THR A 202 9.57 32.81 21.39
N SER A 203 10.67 33.37 20.87
CA SER A 203 10.79 33.59 19.43
C SER A 203 10.64 32.27 18.67
N LEU A 204 9.85 32.26 17.60
CA LEU A 204 9.65 31.07 16.77
C LEU A 204 10.98 30.54 16.22
N LEU A 205 11.88 31.47 15.90
CA LEU A 205 13.20 31.22 15.36
C LEU A 205 14.20 30.69 16.38
N LYS A 206 13.81 30.55 17.65
CA LYS A 206 14.59 29.91 18.72
C LYS A 206 14.12 28.50 19.04
N VAL A 207 13.13 27.97 18.33
CA VAL A 207 12.61 26.61 18.54
C VAL A 207 13.42 25.62 17.71
N ASP A 208 14.23 24.79 18.35
CA ASP A 208 15.22 23.91 17.71
C ASP A 208 14.61 22.87 16.77
N PRO A 209 13.53 22.17 17.13
CA PRO A 209 12.88 21.25 16.19
C PRO A 209 12.37 21.93 14.92
N LEU A 210 11.92 23.18 15.01
CA LEU A 210 11.49 23.94 13.84
C LEU A 210 12.70 24.34 12.99
N MET A 211 13.74 24.88 13.61
CA MET A 211 14.91 25.34 12.87
C MET A 211 15.69 24.21 12.21
N SER A 212 15.84 23.07 12.91
CA SER A 212 16.43 21.85 12.35
C SER A 212 15.60 21.35 11.18
N TYR A 213 14.27 21.35 11.31
CA TYR A 213 13.38 20.95 10.22
C TYR A 213 13.48 21.89 9.00
N LEU A 214 13.51 23.21 9.23
CA LEU A 214 13.66 24.17 8.14
C LEU A 214 14.98 23.96 7.41
N ASP A 215 16.06 23.77 8.16
CA ASP A 215 17.39 23.57 7.63
C ASP A 215 17.59 22.22 6.95
N GLU A 216 16.94 21.15 7.40
CA GLU A 216 17.11 19.82 6.79
C GLU A 216 16.12 19.56 5.65
N HIS A 217 14.95 20.20 5.65
CA HIS A 217 13.87 19.78 4.76
C HIS A 217 13.22 20.91 3.97
N ALA A 218 13.06 22.09 4.55
CA ALA A 218 12.31 23.16 3.90
C ALA A 218 13.17 24.11 3.05
N LEU A 219 14.41 24.34 3.46
CA LEU A 219 15.29 25.35 2.88
C LEU A 219 16.41 24.77 2.03
N GLN A 220 16.66 23.47 2.04
CA GLN A 220 17.77 22.88 1.29
C GLN A 220 17.55 22.91 -0.21
N ASP A 221 18.65 22.91 -0.95
CA ASP A 221 18.66 22.83 -2.41
C ASP A 221 19.25 21.49 -2.85
N TYR A 222 18.44 20.44 -2.72
CA TYR A 222 18.79 19.08 -3.11
C TYR A 222 18.72 18.88 -4.62
N ASP A 223 19.28 17.78 -5.11
CA ASP A 223 18.93 17.28 -6.44
C ASP A 223 17.40 17.06 -6.50
N TYR A 224 16.72 17.79 -7.38
CA TYR A 224 15.26 17.78 -7.57
C TYR A 224 14.45 18.30 -6.37
N PRO A 225 14.56 19.58 -6.02
CA PRO A 225 14.07 20.15 -4.77
C PRO A 225 12.70 20.84 -4.90
N ALA A 226 11.90 20.57 -5.94
CA ALA A 226 10.69 21.35 -6.20
C ALA A 226 9.69 21.41 -5.01
N GLN A 227 9.69 20.41 -4.13
CA GLN A 227 8.89 20.44 -2.90
C GLN A 227 9.28 21.56 -1.92
N ASN A 228 10.51 22.07 -1.98
CA ASN A 228 11.03 23.10 -1.07
C ASN A 228 10.65 24.51 -1.51
N ILE A 229 10.32 24.71 -2.80
CA ILE A 229 10.07 26.02 -3.42
C ILE A 229 9.06 26.87 -2.63
N PRO A 230 7.86 26.37 -2.26
CA PRO A 230 6.88 27.17 -1.51
C PRO A 230 7.39 27.60 -0.14
N HIS A 231 8.19 26.75 0.50
CA HIS A 231 8.73 27.00 1.81
C HIS A 231 9.86 28.03 1.76
N ARG A 232 10.79 27.88 0.82
CA ARG A 232 11.87 28.86 0.58
C ARG A 232 11.33 30.24 0.27
N ALA A 233 10.30 30.35 -0.58
CA ALA A 233 9.70 31.63 -0.94
C ALA A 233 9.23 32.41 0.30
N PHE A 234 8.52 31.76 1.22
CA PHE A 234 8.06 32.40 2.44
C PHE A 234 9.21 32.71 3.41
N TRP A 235 10.03 31.73 3.78
CA TRP A 235 11.05 31.92 4.82
C TRP A 235 12.14 32.91 4.40
N SER A 236 12.53 32.91 3.12
CA SER A 236 13.49 33.90 2.59
C SER A 236 12.92 35.31 2.61
N SER A 237 11.60 35.48 2.41
CA SER A 237 10.93 36.79 2.46
C SER A 237 11.03 37.49 3.82
N ILE A 238 11.21 36.73 4.90
CA ILE A 238 11.38 37.23 6.27
C ILE A 238 12.83 37.10 6.77
N GLY A 239 13.78 36.89 5.86
CA GLY A 239 15.21 36.85 6.13
C GLY A 239 15.75 35.51 6.65
N VAL A 240 14.94 34.45 6.71
CA VAL A 240 15.40 33.12 7.12
C VAL A 240 15.96 32.39 5.89
N LEU A 241 17.28 32.21 5.87
CA LEU A 241 18.02 31.60 4.76
C LEU A 241 18.60 30.24 5.18
N ASN A 242 19.00 29.42 4.20
CA ASN A 242 19.66 28.13 4.42
C ASN A 242 20.99 28.33 5.20
N LEU A 243 21.25 27.52 6.24
CA LEU A 243 22.41 27.68 7.12
C LEU A 243 23.74 27.36 6.40
N ASP A 244 23.71 26.54 5.35
CA ASP A 244 24.92 26.09 4.62
C ASP A 244 25.35 26.99 3.46
N THR A 245 24.47 27.90 2.99
CA THR A 245 24.83 28.88 1.97
C THR A 245 25.26 30.18 2.65
N ASP A 246 26.52 30.23 3.07
CA ASP A 246 27.20 31.45 3.49
C ASP A 246 27.42 32.38 2.27
N THR A 247 26.34 32.87 1.67
CA THR A 247 26.38 33.92 0.66
C THR A 247 26.14 35.26 1.34
N GLY A 248 27.12 35.70 2.14
CA GLY A 248 27.58 37.09 2.30
C GLY A 248 26.58 38.25 2.26
N ASN A 249 25.32 38.07 2.59
CA ASN A 249 24.32 39.12 2.61
C ASN A 249 24.03 39.49 4.07
N GLU A 250 25.00 40.15 4.70
CA GLU A 250 24.98 40.67 6.08
C GLU A 250 23.87 41.72 6.35
N SER A 251 22.86 41.85 5.48
CA SER A 251 21.88 42.95 5.51
C SER A 251 20.41 42.52 5.66
N ALA A 252 20.08 41.22 5.59
CA ALA A 252 18.69 40.79 5.76
C ALA A 252 18.31 40.77 7.24
N VAL A 253 17.48 41.73 7.65
CA VAL A 253 16.89 41.73 9.00
C VAL A 253 15.93 40.54 9.09
N VAL A 254 16.26 39.58 9.96
CA VAL A 254 15.40 38.43 10.22
C VAL A 254 14.22 38.87 11.07
N VAL A 255 13.00 38.65 10.57
CA VAL A 255 11.76 39.09 11.23
C VAL A 255 11.06 37.87 11.82
N ASP A 256 10.79 37.89 13.13
CA ASP A 256 9.96 36.86 13.75
C ASP A 256 8.47 37.18 13.55
N PRO A 257 7.73 36.40 12.76
CA PRO A 257 6.32 36.67 12.50
C PRO A 257 5.43 36.50 13.75
N LEU A 258 5.90 35.89 14.84
CA LEU A 258 5.16 35.79 16.09
C LEU A 258 5.54 36.86 17.12
N ALA A 259 6.48 37.76 16.80
CA ALA A 259 6.81 38.88 17.69
C ALA A 259 5.58 39.79 17.91
N GLN A 260 5.50 40.39 19.11
CA GLN A 260 4.39 41.26 19.52
C GLN A 260 4.47 42.67 18.91
N GLU A 261 5.56 42.99 18.21
CA GLU A 261 5.76 44.26 17.54
C GLU A 261 4.69 44.48 16.46
N ASP A 262 4.13 45.69 16.39
CA ASP A 262 3.04 46.04 15.47
C ASP A 262 3.45 47.12 14.47
N ASP A 263 4.72 47.14 14.07
CA ASP A 263 5.15 47.88 12.89
C ASP A 263 4.69 47.18 11.59
N GLU A 264 4.91 47.87 10.47
CA GLU A 264 4.50 47.40 9.15
C GLU A 264 5.17 46.09 8.75
N ILE A 265 6.45 45.93 9.08
CA ILE A 265 7.27 44.77 8.74
C ILE A 265 6.73 43.53 9.46
N HIS A 266 6.42 43.64 10.75
CA HIS A 266 5.85 42.54 11.53
C HIS A 266 4.41 42.21 11.13
N ARG A 267 3.59 43.20 10.73
CA ARG A 267 2.26 42.94 10.16
C ARG A 267 2.34 42.20 8.84
N GLU A 268 3.26 42.59 7.97
CA GLU A 268 3.49 41.93 6.69
C GLU A 268 3.98 40.49 6.90
N ALA A 269 4.96 40.27 7.78
CA ALA A 269 5.43 38.94 8.15
C ALA A 269 4.31 38.05 8.72
N ARG A 270 3.43 38.59 9.58
CA ARG A 270 2.26 37.87 10.10
C ARG A 270 1.25 37.49 9.02
N ASN A 271 0.99 38.40 8.09
CA ASN A 271 0.07 38.16 6.97
C ASN A 271 0.66 37.12 6.01
N GLY A 272 1.96 37.23 5.72
CA GLY A 272 2.73 36.25 4.96
C GLY A 272 2.67 34.87 5.59
N LEU A 273 2.92 34.75 6.89
CA LEU A 273 2.84 33.48 7.62
C LEU A 273 1.44 32.87 7.55
N ARG A 274 0.40 33.71 7.68
CA ARG A 274 -1.00 33.25 7.56
C ARG A 274 -1.31 32.74 6.15
N GLN A 275 -0.78 33.38 5.11
CA GLN A 275 -0.95 32.93 3.73
C GLN A 275 -0.14 31.66 3.47
N TYR A 276 1.11 31.60 3.90
CA TYR A 276 1.96 30.42 3.81
C TYR A 276 1.33 29.17 4.45
N LEU A 277 0.70 29.32 5.62
CA LEU A 277 -0.04 28.22 6.25
C LEU A 277 -1.29 27.81 5.45
N LYS A 278 -1.96 28.75 4.75
CA LYS A 278 -3.05 28.40 3.81
C LYS A 278 -2.51 27.61 2.64
N ASP A 279 -1.38 28.02 2.11
CA ASP A 279 -0.76 27.38 0.96
C ASP A 279 -0.30 25.97 1.33
N CYS A 280 0.33 25.79 2.50
CA CYS A 280 0.66 24.47 3.03
C CYS A 280 -0.59 23.60 3.20
N PHE A 281 -1.68 24.14 3.77
CA PHE A 281 -2.93 23.39 3.94
C PHE A 281 -3.60 23.06 2.59
N ALA A 282 -3.57 23.99 1.64
CA ALA A 282 -4.07 23.79 0.29
C ALA A 282 -3.28 22.68 -0.41
N ILE A 283 -1.95 22.68 -0.31
CA ILE A 283 -1.08 21.62 -0.83
C ILE A 283 -1.46 20.26 -0.24
N LEU A 284 -1.66 20.16 1.08
CA LEU A 284 -2.12 18.92 1.73
C LEU A 284 -3.45 18.44 1.15
N SER A 285 -4.42 19.34 1.02
CA SER A 285 -5.75 19.00 0.54
C SER A 285 -5.81 18.66 -0.95
N THR A 286 -5.05 19.37 -1.79
CA THR A 286 -4.97 19.14 -3.25
C THR A 286 -4.28 17.83 -3.54
N THR A 287 -3.19 17.54 -2.82
CA THR A 287 -2.51 16.25 -2.89
C THR A 287 -3.46 15.13 -2.46
N PHE A 288 -4.17 15.29 -1.34
CA PHE A 288 -5.17 14.32 -0.87
C PHE A 288 -6.36 14.16 -1.84
N SER A 289 -6.78 15.23 -2.54
CA SER A 289 -7.84 15.22 -3.57
C SER A 289 -7.44 14.46 -4.83
N GLN A 290 -6.18 14.57 -5.27
CA GLN A 290 -5.63 13.74 -6.35
C GLN A 290 -5.55 12.27 -5.97
N TYR A 291 -5.53 11.98 -4.67
CA TYR A 291 -5.59 10.63 -4.10
C TYR A 291 -7.01 10.24 -3.62
N ASN A 292 -8.06 11.02 -3.96
CA ASN A 292 -9.47 10.73 -3.65
C ASN A 292 -10.17 10.23 -4.94
N PRO A 293 -11.02 9.17 -4.87
CA PRO A 293 -11.25 8.19 -5.94
C PRO A 293 -12.24 8.60 -7.03
N ARG A 294 -12.15 9.84 -7.55
CA ARG A 294 -12.83 10.22 -8.80
C ARG A 294 -11.91 10.29 -10.02
N PHE A 295 -10.59 10.30 -9.81
CA PHE A 295 -9.61 10.32 -10.91
C PHE A 295 -8.90 8.98 -11.14
N THR A 296 -9.18 7.98 -10.32
CA THR A 296 -9.02 6.58 -10.67
C THR A 296 -10.42 5.98 -10.73
N SER A 297 -10.87 5.61 -11.92
CA SER A 297 -11.86 4.55 -11.96
C SER A 297 -11.25 3.35 -11.24
N THR A 298 -12.04 2.81 -10.31
CA THR A 298 -11.89 1.50 -9.66
C THR A 298 -10.64 1.30 -8.78
N SER A 299 -10.71 1.76 -7.54
CA SER A 299 -10.29 0.97 -6.36
C SER A 299 -10.60 1.74 -5.07
N SER A 300 -11.52 1.21 -4.29
CA SER A 300 -11.87 1.68 -2.95
C SER A 300 -10.77 1.36 -1.93
N GLU A 301 -10.42 2.36 -1.11
CA GLU A 301 -10.04 2.23 0.30
C GLU A 301 -9.02 1.15 0.72
N ALA A 302 -7.72 1.46 0.64
CA ALA A 302 -6.73 0.88 1.56
C ALA A 302 -6.54 1.80 2.78
N ARG A 303 -7.57 1.93 3.62
CA ARG A 303 -7.31 2.01 5.06
C ARG A 303 -6.79 0.64 5.44
N LEU A 304 -5.69 0.54 6.20
CA LEU A 304 -5.38 -0.65 6.98
C LEU A 304 -6.46 -0.80 8.08
N GLN A 305 -7.67 -1.15 7.64
CA GLN A 305 -8.60 -1.89 8.45
C GLN A 305 -7.93 -3.25 8.59
N MET A 306 -7.48 -3.58 9.80
CA MET A 306 -7.12 -4.96 10.13
C MET A 306 -8.41 -5.78 9.98
N ASN A 307 -8.63 -6.29 8.78
CA ASN A 307 -9.79 -7.12 8.47
C ASN A 307 -9.35 -8.56 8.69
N PRO A 308 -9.91 -9.30 9.68
CA PRO A 308 -9.78 -10.75 9.65
C PRO A 308 -10.34 -11.24 8.30
N GLN A 309 -9.86 -12.37 7.79
CA GLN A 309 -10.25 -12.89 6.46
C GLN A 309 -9.78 -12.03 5.28
N ALA A 310 -8.57 -11.45 5.34
CA ALA A 310 -7.99 -10.63 4.27
C ALA A 310 -7.55 -11.47 3.03
N VAL A 311 -8.46 -12.19 2.39
CA VAL A 311 -8.16 -13.10 1.26
C VAL A 311 -7.49 -12.40 0.07
N GLU A 312 -7.75 -11.10 -0.10
CA GLU A 312 -7.22 -10.27 -1.18
C GLU A 312 -5.84 -9.66 -0.88
N ALA A 313 -5.28 -9.90 0.31
CA ALA A 313 -4.03 -9.26 0.70
C ALA A 313 -2.86 -9.74 -0.18
N PRO A 314 -1.89 -8.87 -0.50
CA PRO A 314 -0.76 -9.21 -1.34
C PRO A 314 0.18 -10.20 -0.66
N LEU A 315 1.03 -10.84 -1.48
CA LEU A 315 2.08 -11.75 -1.02
C LEU A 315 2.99 -11.06 0.01
N SER A 316 3.24 -11.76 1.13
CA SER A 316 4.08 -11.27 2.23
C SER A 316 5.45 -11.93 2.25
N GLN A 317 6.40 -11.39 3.03
CA GLN A 317 7.73 -12.02 3.16
C GLN A 317 7.69 -13.38 3.88
N SER A 318 6.73 -13.61 4.78
CA SER A 318 6.62 -14.84 5.58
C SER A 318 5.16 -15.25 5.73
N ALA A 319 4.89 -16.53 5.49
CA ALA A 319 3.59 -17.13 5.74
C ALA A 319 3.73 -18.40 6.59
N THR A 320 2.77 -18.64 7.49
CA THR A 320 2.57 -19.94 8.13
C THR A 320 1.23 -20.49 7.63
N PHE A 321 1.26 -21.71 7.11
CA PHE A 321 0.10 -22.49 6.74
C PHE A 321 -0.10 -23.57 7.79
N LEU A 322 -1.27 -23.57 8.42
CA LEU A 322 -1.59 -24.51 9.48
C LEU A 322 -2.92 -25.19 9.18
N VAL A 323 -2.89 -26.51 8.99
CA VAL A 323 -4.07 -27.36 8.79
C VAL A 323 -4.28 -28.19 10.04
N LEU A 324 -5.49 -28.12 10.60
CA LEU A 324 -5.85 -28.82 11.83
C LEU A 324 -7.10 -29.67 11.63
N SER A 325 -7.19 -30.76 12.38
CA SER A 325 -8.42 -31.53 12.55
C SER A 325 -8.99 -31.38 13.95
N ALA A 326 -10.31 -31.36 14.07
CA ALA A 326 -11.00 -31.27 15.35
C ALA A 326 -10.98 -32.64 16.05
N LYS A 327 -10.58 -32.70 17.32
CA LYS A 327 -10.67 -33.93 18.12
C LYS A 327 -12.09 -34.15 18.62
N ASP A 328 -12.49 -35.40 18.81
CA ASP A 328 -13.81 -35.74 19.34
C ASP A 328 -13.84 -35.65 20.87
N THR A 329 -14.01 -34.44 21.39
CA THR A 329 -14.19 -34.16 22.82
C THR A 329 -15.41 -33.26 23.05
N PRO A 330 -16.08 -33.34 24.22
CA PRO A 330 -17.32 -32.60 24.46
C PRO A 330 -17.23 -31.09 24.22
N ASP A 331 -16.08 -30.47 24.55
CA ASP A 331 -15.89 -29.02 24.52
C ASP A 331 -15.20 -28.54 23.23
N THR A 332 -14.82 -29.44 22.32
CA THR A 332 -14.02 -29.11 21.12
C THR A 332 -14.63 -27.98 20.31
N PHE A 333 -15.91 -28.08 19.96
CA PHE A 333 -16.54 -27.07 19.09
C PHE A 333 -16.70 -25.72 19.78
N ASP A 334 -16.87 -25.69 21.10
CA ASP A 334 -17.01 -24.44 21.84
C ASP A 334 -15.65 -23.73 21.97
N ILE A 335 -14.57 -24.49 22.21
CA ILE A 335 -13.19 -23.98 22.18
C ILE A 335 -12.83 -23.43 20.79
N ILE A 336 -13.16 -24.17 19.73
CA ILE A 336 -12.89 -23.72 18.35
C ILE A 336 -13.69 -22.44 18.07
N ARG A 337 -15.02 -22.40 18.31
CA ARG A 337 -15.83 -21.20 18.07
C ARG A 337 -15.30 -19.98 18.81
N SER A 338 -14.98 -20.13 20.10
CA SER A 338 -14.41 -19.05 20.92
C SER A 338 -13.06 -18.56 20.40
N THR A 339 -12.23 -19.47 19.88
CA THR A 339 -10.93 -19.10 19.30
C THR A 339 -11.10 -18.37 17.97
N LEU A 340 -11.94 -18.90 17.07
CA LEU A 340 -12.17 -18.31 15.75
C LEU A 340 -12.78 -16.91 15.82
N SER A 341 -13.73 -16.68 16.74
CA SER A 341 -14.30 -15.33 16.94
C SER A 341 -13.29 -14.33 17.53
N SER A 342 -12.23 -14.82 18.17
CA SER A 342 -11.16 -13.99 18.75
C SER A 342 -10.02 -13.64 17.79
N ILE A 343 -10.04 -14.10 16.54
CA ILE A 343 -8.93 -13.91 15.58
C ILE A 343 -8.60 -12.43 15.34
N ALA A 344 -9.62 -11.59 15.24
CA ALA A 344 -9.45 -10.15 15.09
C ALA A 344 -8.71 -9.54 16.28
N ASP A 345 -8.99 -10.00 17.50
CA ASP A 345 -8.35 -9.50 18.72
C ASP A 345 -6.91 -10.00 18.85
N ILE A 346 -6.65 -11.27 18.51
CA ILE A 346 -5.30 -11.86 18.51
C ILE A 346 -4.40 -11.09 17.56
N THR A 347 -4.82 -10.96 16.30
CA THR A 347 -4.05 -10.24 15.28
C THR A 347 -3.85 -8.78 15.67
N LYS A 348 -4.90 -8.08 16.14
CA LYS A 348 -4.83 -6.69 16.59
C LYS A 348 -3.85 -6.48 17.74
N ASN A 349 -3.84 -7.37 18.72
CA ASN A 349 -2.93 -7.29 19.87
C ASN A 349 -1.46 -7.36 19.41
N ILE A 350 -1.16 -8.25 18.47
CA ILE A 350 0.21 -8.41 17.95
C ILE A 350 0.58 -7.22 17.06
N SER A 351 -0.30 -6.82 16.13
CA SER A 351 -0.01 -5.80 15.12
C SER A 351 0.06 -4.38 15.64
N ILE A 352 -0.58 -4.04 16.78
CA ILE A 352 -0.62 -2.66 17.28
C ILE A 352 0.78 -2.06 17.52
N ARG A 353 1.77 -2.91 17.78
CA ARG A 353 3.18 -2.54 18.00
C ARG A 353 4.02 -2.56 16.72
N HIS A 354 3.48 -3.09 15.62
CA HIS A 354 4.20 -3.43 14.39
C HIS A 354 3.35 -3.15 13.13
N GLN A 355 2.86 -1.92 12.99
CA GLN A 355 1.90 -1.55 11.94
C GLN A 355 2.41 -1.76 10.50
N THR A 356 3.72 -1.71 10.28
CA THR A 356 4.34 -1.95 8.96
C THR A 356 4.52 -3.43 8.63
N ALA A 357 4.28 -4.33 9.59
CA ALA A 357 4.54 -5.74 9.41
C ALA A 357 3.36 -6.51 8.77
N ASN A 358 2.25 -5.82 8.49
CA ASN A 358 1.09 -6.33 7.75
C ASN A 358 0.61 -7.73 8.20
N LEU A 359 0.61 -8.00 9.50
CA LEU A 359 0.15 -9.28 10.02
C LEU A 359 -1.35 -9.48 9.72
N SER A 360 -1.67 -10.58 9.05
CA SER A 360 -3.04 -11.03 8.78
C SER A 360 -3.19 -12.52 9.08
N CYS A 361 -4.42 -12.92 9.44
CA CYS A 361 -4.78 -14.33 9.65
C CYS A 361 -6.12 -14.59 8.97
N THR A 362 -6.11 -15.47 7.98
CA THR A 362 -7.31 -15.95 7.28
C THR A 362 -7.63 -17.37 7.76
N VAL A 363 -8.89 -17.61 8.07
CA VAL A 363 -9.43 -18.87 8.59
C VAL A 363 -10.32 -19.52 7.54
N GLY A 364 -9.98 -20.74 7.15
CA GLY A 364 -10.84 -21.65 6.38
C GLY A 364 -11.46 -22.72 7.26
N ILE A 365 -12.71 -23.08 6.98
CA ILE A 365 -13.46 -24.14 7.67
C ILE A 365 -13.83 -25.23 6.67
N GLY A 366 -13.49 -26.48 7.00
CA GLY A 366 -13.74 -27.66 6.17
C GLY A 366 -15.22 -28.08 6.18
N SER A 367 -15.67 -28.72 5.11
CA SER A 367 -17.06 -29.14 4.94
C SER A 367 -17.54 -30.14 6.00
N SER A 368 -16.63 -30.98 6.51
CA SER A 368 -16.85 -32.03 7.52
C SER A 368 -17.40 -31.49 8.83
N ILE A 369 -16.93 -30.30 9.24
CA ILE A 369 -17.29 -29.69 10.51
C ILE A 369 -18.22 -28.48 10.37
N TRP A 370 -18.43 -27.98 9.14
CA TRP A 370 -19.20 -26.76 8.86
C TRP A 370 -20.54 -26.70 9.61
N ASP A 371 -21.39 -27.72 9.45
CA ASP A 371 -22.75 -27.69 10.00
C ASP A 371 -22.75 -27.68 11.54
N LYS A 372 -21.79 -28.38 12.16
CA LYS A 372 -21.63 -28.44 13.61
C LYS A 372 -21.01 -27.16 14.17
N LEU A 373 -20.03 -26.61 13.48
CA LEU A 373 -19.25 -25.46 13.93
C LEU A 373 -20.00 -24.14 13.66
N VAL A 374 -20.39 -23.89 12.41
CA VAL A 374 -20.91 -22.59 11.95
C VAL A 374 -22.40 -22.42 12.21
N LYS A 375 -23.18 -23.52 12.16
CA LYS A 375 -24.66 -23.50 12.34
C LYS A 375 -25.42 -22.58 11.37
N LEU A 376 -24.81 -22.25 10.23
CA LEU A 376 -25.42 -21.54 9.11
C LEU A 376 -25.54 -22.49 7.91
N PRO A 377 -26.39 -22.17 6.91
CA PRO A 377 -26.40 -22.93 5.66
C PRO A 377 -25.00 -23.08 5.09
N ARG A 378 -24.71 -24.26 4.54
CA ARG A 378 -23.42 -24.55 3.92
C ARG A 378 -23.31 -23.85 2.56
N PRO A 379 -22.15 -23.23 2.23
CA PRO A 379 -21.87 -22.76 0.89
C PRO A 379 -22.09 -23.86 -0.14
N THR A 380 -22.68 -23.52 -1.27
CA THR A 380 -23.25 -24.47 -2.24
C THR A 380 -22.21 -25.44 -2.80
N GLU A 381 -20.99 -24.98 -3.06
CA GLU A 381 -19.90 -25.80 -3.61
C GLU A 381 -18.98 -26.38 -2.52
N LEU A 382 -19.25 -26.15 -1.22
CA LEU A 382 -18.33 -26.62 -0.18
C LEU A 382 -18.44 -28.13 0.03
N HIS A 383 -17.43 -28.86 -0.43
CA HIS A 383 -17.24 -30.30 -0.18
C HIS A 383 -15.75 -30.63 0.09
N PRO A 384 -15.43 -31.81 0.63
CA PRO A 384 -14.03 -32.21 0.84
C PRO A 384 -13.28 -32.25 -0.50
N PHE A 385 -11.98 -31.93 -0.48
CA PHE A 385 -11.15 -31.98 -1.69
C PHE A 385 -11.30 -33.32 -2.41
N LYS A 386 -11.68 -33.27 -3.69
CA LYS A 386 -11.83 -34.47 -4.52
C LYS A 386 -10.47 -34.91 -5.01
N GLN A 387 -10.11 -36.15 -4.72
CA GLN A 387 -8.90 -36.75 -5.28
C GLN A 387 -9.01 -36.77 -6.81
N VAL A 388 -7.98 -36.28 -7.50
CA VAL A 388 -7.88 -36.32 -8.96
C VAL A 388 -6.80 -37.33 -9.33
N GLU A 389 -7.21 -38.46 -9.90
CA GLU A 389 -6.30 -39.53 -10.30
C GLU A 389 -6.01 -39.44 -11.81
N GLY A 390 -4.82 -38.95 -12.14
CA GLY A 390 -4.28 -38.99 -13.49
C GLY A 390 -3.61 -40.33 -13.80
N LYS A 391 -3.16 -40.49 -15.04
CA LYS A 391 -2.46 -41.72 -15.48
C LYS A 391 -1.14 -41.96 -14.74
N LYS A 392 -0.46 -40.89 -14.31
CA LYS A 392 0.88 -40.94 -13.69
C LYS A 392 0.91 -40.34 -12.28
N HIS A 393 0.15 -39.27 -12.05
CA HIS A 393 0.18 -38.48 -10.82
C HIS A 393 -1.22 -38.40 -10.23
N THR A 394 -1.28 -38.23 -8.90
CA THR A 394 -2.54 -38.15 -8.16
C THR A 394 -2.52 -36.91 -7.29
N ALA A 395 -3.53 -36.06 -7.42
CA ALA A 395 -3.82 -35.02 -6.45
C ALA A 395 -4.52 -35.68 -5.25
N VAL A 396 -3.76 -35.95 -4.18
CA VAL A 396 -4.27 -36.67 -3.01
C VAL A 396 -5.27 -35.81 -2.22
N SER A 397 -6.22 -36.46 -1.54
CA SER A 397 -7.12 -35.82 -0.57
C SER A 397 -6.68 -36.18 0.84
N THR A 398 -6.43 -35.19 1.68
CA THR A 398 -5.94 -35.34 3.05
C THR A 398 -6.87 -34.69 4.07
N PRO A 399 -6.81 -35.08 5.36
CA PRO A 399 -7.59 -34.45 6.41
C PRO A 399 -7.38 -32.93 6.53
N GLY A 400 -8.35 -32.26 7.14
CA GLY A 400 -8.32 -30.82 7.37
C GLY A 400 -9.70 -30.28 7.68
N ASP A 401 -9.94 -29.92 8.93
CA ASP A 401 -11.19 -29.32 9.38
C ASP A 401 -11.09 -27.81 9.55
N LEU A 402 -9.89 -27.31 9.91
CA LEU A 402 -9.57 -25.90 10.02
C LEU A 402 -8.29 -25.60 9.26
N PHE A 403 -8.25 -24.43 8.65
CA PHE A 403 -7.07 -23.91 7.98
C PHE A 403 -6.79 -22.49 8.46
N PHE A 404 -5.53 -22.21 8.79
CA PHE A 404 -5.05 -20.87 9.10
C PHE A 404 -3.95 -20.49 8.12
N HIS A 405 -4.16 -19.37 7.44
CA HIS A 405 -3.16 -18.72 6.62
C HIS A 405 -2.71 -17.45 7.33
N ILE A 406 -1.53 -17.51 7.94
CA ILE A 406 -0.98 -16.44 8.77
C ILE A 406 0.16 -15.78 7.99
N ARG A 407 0.01 -14.50 7.65
CA ARG A 407 0.97 -13.77 6.81
C ARG A 407 1.53 -12.56 7.52
N SER A 408 2.80 -12.26 7.29
CA SER A 408 3.44 -11.03 7.78
C SER A 408 4.73 -10.73 7.00
N GLU A 409 5.12 -9.46 6.98
CA GLU A 409 6.47 -9.04 6.56
C GLU A 409 7.55 -9.53 7.52
N ARG A 410 7.18 -10.05 8.70
CA ARG A 410 8.12 -10.57 9.68
C ARG A 410 7.69 -11.93 10.21
N ARG A 411 8.59 -12.91 10.11
CA ARG A 411 8.36 -14.28 10.59
C ARG A 411 8.02 -14.38 12.07
N ASP A 412 8.63 -13.56 12.91
CA ASP A 412 8.41 -13.61 14.36
C ASP A 412 6.96 -13.27 14.74
N LEU A 413 6.27 -12.45 13.94
CA LEU A 413 4.87 -12.13 14.17
C LEU A 413 3.92 -13.23 13.70
N SER A 414 4.21 -13.88 12.56
CA SER A 414 3.47 -15.07 12.14
C SER A 414 3.60 -16.18 13.18
N PHE A 415 4.81 -16.39 13.71
CA PHE A 415 5.08 -17.35 14.78
C PHE A 415 4.35 -17.01 16.09
N GLU A 416 4.35 -15.75 16.52
CA GLU A 416 3.62 -15.36 17.75
C GLU A 416 2.10 -15.51 17.59
N CYS A 417 1.56 -15.23 16.40
CA CYS A 417 0.15 -15.45 16.10
C CYS A 417 -0.19 -16.94 16.17
N GLU A 418 0.59 -17.79 15.52
CA GLU A 418 0.47 -19.25 15.57
C GLU A 418 0.53 -19.77 17.02
N ARG A 419 1.51 -19.31 17.81
CA ARG A 419 1.65 -19.69 19.22
C ARG A 419 0.41 -19.36 20.04
N GLN A 420 -0.14 -18.14 19.91
CA GLN A 420 -1.36 -17.74 20.61
C GLN A 420 -2.60 -18.52 20.15
N LEU A 421 -2.66 -18.91 18.87
CA LEU A 421 -3.73 -19.75 18.35
C LEU A 421 -3.66 -21.15 18.95
N MET A 422 -2.49 -21.77 18.94
CA MET A 422 -2.30 -23.11 19.48
C MET A 422 -2.52 -23.18 20.99
N ASP A 423 -2.14 -22.14 21.74
CA ASP A 423 -2.44 -22.03 23.18
C ASP A 423 -3.95 -22.05 23.47
N ARG A 424 -4.75 -21.38 22.62
CA ARG A 424 -6.20 -21.31 22.79
C ARG A 424 -6.92 -22.57 22.33
N LEU A 425 -6.49 -23.15 21.21
CA LEU A 425 -7.07 -24.39 20.68
C LEU A 425 -6.69 -25.59 21.56
N GLY A 426 -5.47 -25.61 22.09
CA GLY A 426 -4.98 -26.64 23.01
C GLY A 426 -5.27 -28.06 22.52
N GLU A 427 -5.85 -28.88 23.41
CA GLU A 427 -6.17 -30.27 23.12
C GLU A 427 -7.44 -30.46 22.26
N ALA A 428 -8.16 -29.39 21.87
CA ALA A 428 -9.36 -29.51 21.04
C ALA A 428 -9.05 -29.91 19.58
N VAL A 429 -7.78 -29.77 19.16
CA VAL A 429 -7.34 -29.99 17.78
C VAL A 429 -6.13 -30.91 17.71
N GLN A 430 -5.87 -31.44 16.52
CA GLN A 430 -4.61 -32.07 16.14
C GLN A 430 -4.05 -31.39 14.89
N VAL A 431 -2.72 -31.27 14.81
CA VAL A 431 -2.03 -30.69 13.65
C VAL A 431 -1.92 -31.75 12.56
N GLU A 432 -2.44 -31.45 11.36
CA GLU A 432 -2.33 -32.29 10.17
C GLU A 432 -1.17 -31.84 9.28
N ASP A 433 -0.99 -30.52 9.11
CA ASP A 433 0.17 -29.94 8.46
C ASP A 433 0.52 -28.58 9.08
N GLU A 434 1.81 -28.33 9.23
CA GLU A 434 2.41 -27.03 9.53
C GLU A 434 3.48 -26.78 8.47
N THR A 435 3.37 -25.66 7.76
CA THR A 435 4.37 -25.25 6.79
C THR A 435 4.69 -23.77 6.92
N VAL A 436 5.96 -23.45 7.12
CA VAL A 436 6.45 -22.07 7.13
C VAL A 436 7.03 -21.74 5.76
N GLY A 437 6.35 -20.85 5.05
CA GLY A 437 6.75 -20.33 3.75
C GLY A 437 7.54 -19.02 3.85
N PHE A 438 8.33 -18.74 2.82
CA PHE A 438 9.09 -17.50 2.69
C PHE A 438 9.06 -16.99 1.26
N ARG A 439 9.08 -15.67 1.07
CA ARG A 439 9.28 -15.09 -0.26
C ARG A 439 10.72 -15.34 -0.71
N TYR A 440 10.88 -15.87 -1.92
CA TYR A 440 12.19 -16.20 -2.48
C TYR A 440 12.55 -15.25 -3.61
N PHE A 441 13.67 -14.52 -3.45
CA PHE A 441 14.12 -13.47 -4.37
C PHE A 441 13.00 -12.47 -4.77
N ASP A 442 12.88 -12.18 -6.05
CA ASP A 442 11.90 -11.36 -6.76
C ASP A 442 10.57 -12.10 -6.99
N THR A 443 10.04 -12.76 -5.94
CA THR A 443 8.77 -13.50 -5.99
C THR A 443 8.85 -14.76 -6.87
N ARG A 444 9.95 -15.51 -6.72
CA ARG A 444 10.15 -16.77 -7.42
C ARG A 444 9.72 -17.97 -6.59
N ASP A 445 9.35 -19.05 -7.27
CA ASP A 445 9.33 -20.38 -6.68
C ASP A 445 10.75 -20.96 -6.54
N VAL A 446 10.89 -22.12 -5.89
CA VAL A 446 12.20 -22.79 -5.76
C VAL A 446 12.67 -23.50 -7.04
N LEU A 447 11.80 -23.60 -8.07
CA LEU A 447 12.16 -24.04 -9.42
C LEU A 447 12.87 -22.92 -10.22
N GLY A 448 12.72 -21.68 -9.76
CA GLY A 448 13.40 -20.48 -10.23
C GLY A 448 12.56 -19.62 -11.19
N PHE A 449 11.25 -19.82 -11.25
CA PHE A 449 10.32 -19.02 -12.07
C PHE A 449 9.55 -18.04 -11.18
N VAL A 450 9.21 -16.87 -11.71
CA VAL A 450 8.33 -15.93 -10.99
C VAL A 450 6.95 -16.57 -10.88
N ASP A 451 6.37 -16.57 -9.67
CA ASP A 451 5.05 -17.14 -9.40
C ASP A 451 4.04 -16.02 -9.07
N GLY A 452 2.79 -16.18 -9.52
CA GLY A 452 1.71 -15.20 -9.31
C GLY A 452 1.60 -14.09 -10.37
N THR A 453 2.33 -14.18 -11.50
CA THR A 453 2.26 -13.16 -12.58
C THR A 453 0.87 -13.04 -13.22
N ALA A 454 0.19 -14.17 -13.38
CA ALA A 454 -1.17 -14.22 -13.93
C ALA A 454 -2.24 -14.14 -12.83
N ASN A 455 -1.92 -13.64 -11.64
CA ASN A 455 -2.97 -13.33 -10.67
C ASN A 455 -3.78 -12.13 -11.16
N PRO A 456 -5.09 -12.07 -10.85
CA PRO A 456 -5.87 -10.88 -11.10
C PRO A 456 -5.29 -9.68 -10.33
N VAL A 457 -5.50 -8.47 -10.83
CA VAL A 457 -4.98 -7.24 -10.22
C VAL A 457 -6.08 -6.21 -10.02
N GLY A 458 -5.92 -5.36 -9.00
CA GLY A 458 -6.88 -4.30 -8.72
C GLY A 458 -8.28 -4.86 -8.48
N PRO A 459 -9.33 -4.32 -9.14
CA PRO A 459 -10.73 -4.75 -8.93
C PRO A 459 -10.98 -6.22 -9.28
N ASP A 460 -10.23 -6.77 -10.24
CA ASP A 460 -10.43 -8.14 -10.72
C ASP A 460 -10.11 -9.17 -9.62
N VAL A 461 -9.29 -8.79 -8.63
CA VAL A 461 -9.01 -9.64 -7.45
C VAL A 461 -10.31 -9.92 -6.70
N THR A 462 -11.05 -8.87 -6.36
CA THR A 462 -12.32 -8.98 -5.63
C THR A 462 -13.31 -9.84 -6.40
N ASP A 463 -13.42 -9.58 -7.71
CA ASP A 463 -14.34 -10.29 -8.59
C ASP A 463 -13.96 -11.77 -8.76
N ALA A 464 -12.68 -12.14 -8.67
CA ALA A 464 -12.23 -13.53 -8.74
C ALA A 464 -12.41 -14.29 -7.42
N VAL A 465 -12.30 -13.62 -6.25
CA VAL A 465 -12.19 -14.32 -4.96
C VAL A 465 -13.40 -14.23 -4.05
N LEU A 466 -14.21 -13.16 -4.12
CA LEU A 466 -15.33 -12.96 -3.20
C LEU A 466 -16.65 -13.46 -3.79
N VAL A 467 -17.34 -14.30 -3.02
CA VAL A 467 -18.69 -14.78 -3.37
C VAL A 467 -19.69 -13.64 -3.28
N THR A 468 -20.46 -13.43 -4.35
CA THR A 468 -21.55 -12.45 -4.38
C THR A 468 -22.90 -13.10 -4.05
N ALA A 469 -23.93 -12.28 -3.82
CA ALA A 469 -25.29 -12.79 -3.60
C ALA A 469 -25.89 -13.48 -4.84
N GLN A 470 -25.41 -13.13 -6.04
CA GLN A 470 -25.78 -13.77 -7.29
C GLN A 470 -25.14 -15.15 -7.43
N ASP A 471 -23.92 -15.32 -6.93
CA ASP A 471 -23.23 -16.62 -6.92
C ASP A 471 -23.86 -17.54 -5.88
N ASP A 472 -23.91 -17.09 -4.62
CA ASP A 472 -24.49 -17.83 -3.50
C ASP A 472 -24.86 -16.90 -2.33
N SER A 473 -26.17 -16.68 -2.15
CA SER A 473 -26.72 -15.86 -1.07
C SER A 473 -26.34 -16.32 0.36
N THR A 474 -25.92 -17.57 0.55
CA THR A 474 -25.54 -18.11 1.87
C THR A 474 -24.08 -17.91 2.23
N ALA A 475 -23.26 -17.52 1.24
CA ALA A 475 -21.81 -17.48 1.31
C ALA A 475 -21.21 -16.10 0.98
N VAL A 476 -22.06 -15.06 0.91
CA VAL A 476 -21.68 -13.70 0.50
C VAL A 476 -20.51 -13.14 1.30
N GLY A 477 -19.51 -12.62 0.60
CA GLY A 477 -18.29 -12.05 1.17
C GLY A 477 -17.32 -13.09 1.75
N GLY A 478 -17.58 -14.37 1.54
CA GLY A 478 -16.61 -15.45 1.76
C GLY A 478 -15.87 -15.84 0.49
N SER A 479 -15.01 -16.86 0.60
CA SER A 479 -14.19 -17.38 -0.50
C SER A 479 -13.91 -18.87 -0.30
N TYR A 480 -13.80 -19.64 -1.39
CA TYR A 480 -13.28 -21.00 -1.32
C TYR A 480 -11.76 -20.96 -1.35
N VAL A 481 -11.12 -21.82 -0.56
CA VAL A 481 -9.66 -21.98 -0.57
C VAL A 481 -9.28 -23.44 -0.71
N VAL A 482 -8.38 -23.72 -1.65
CA VAL A 482 -7.78 -25.04 -1.88
C VAL A 482 -6.29 -24.94 -1.61
N VAL A 483 -5.75 -25.90 -0.86
CA VAL A 483 -4.33 -25.95 -0.50
C VAL A 483 -3.72 -27.30 -0.84
N GLN A 484 -2.47 -27.28 -1.31
CA GLN A 484 -1.67 -28.47 -1.57
C GLN A 484 -0.19 -28.20 -1.27
N LYS A 485 0.45 -29.10 -0.56
CA LYS A 485 1.90 -29.05 -0.32
C LYS A 485 2.62 -29.87 -1.38
N TYR A 486 3.48 -29.22 -2.17
CA TYR A 486 4.28 -29.87 -3.20
C TYR A 486 5.74 -30.00 -2.77
N LEU A 487 6.31 -31.20 -2.93
CA LEU A 487 7.74 -31.47 -2.76
C LEU A 487 8.40 -31.61 -4.13
N HIS A 488 9.54 -30.95 -4.31
CA HIS A 488 10.22 -30.83 -5.60
C HIS A 488 11.48 -31.70 -5.70
N ASP A 489 11.63 -32.45 -6.78
CA ASP A 489 12.90 -33.05 -7.18
C ASP A 489 13.76 -32.02 -7.92
N LEU A 490 14.40 -31.14 -7.16
CA LEU A 490 15.28 -30.11 -7.72
C LEU A 490 16.47 -30.68 -8.50
N LYS A 491 16.89 -31.92 -8.22
CA LYS A 491 17.99 -32.55 -8.94
C LYS A 491 17.55 -32.92 -10.36
N ALA A 492 16.39 -33.57 -10.49
CA ALA A 492 15.81 -33.86 -11.79
C ALA A 492 15.46 -32.57 -12.54
N TRP A 493 14.87 -31.58 -11.87
CA TRP A 493 14.54 -30.29 -12.48
C TRP A 493 15.75 -29.58 -13.08
N ARG A 494 16.85 -29.50 -12.32
CA ARG A 494 18.11 -28.85 -12.75
C ARG A 494 18.87 -29.62 -13.83
N SER A 495 18.48 -30.87 -14.12
CA SER A 495 19.08 -31.63 -15.23
C SER A 495 18.52 -31.24 -16.60
N LEU A 496 17.38 -30.54 -16.63
CA LEU A 496 16.81 -29.96 -17.83
C LEU A 496 17.57 -28.70 -18.26
N SER A 497 17.58 -28.42 -19.57
CA SER A 497 17.99 -27.11 -20.06
C SER A 497 16.97 -26.03 -19.66
N THR A 498 17.38 -24.77 -19.69
CA THR A 498 16.48 -23.65 -19.39
C THR A 498 15.25 -23.67 -20.31
N GLU A 499 15.46 -23.89 -21.60
CA GLU A 499 14.39 -23.90 -22.62
C GLU A 499 13.38 -25.03 -22.40
N GLN A 500 13.85 -26.19 -21.90
CA GLN A 500 12.96 -27.28 -21.50
C GLN A 500 12.12 -26.91 -20.28
N GLN A 501 12.71 -26.22 -19.29
CA GLN A 501 11.97 -25.72 -18.13
C GLN A 501 10.94 -24.67 -18.56
N GLU A 502 11.33 -23.73 -19.43
CA GLU A 502 10.47 -22.68 -19.96
C GLU A 502 9.29 -23.26 -20.75
N THR A 503 9.52 -24.31 -21.55
CA THR A 503 8.44 -25.03 -22.27
C THR A 503 7.46 -25.71 -21.30
N ILE A 504 7.96 -26.27 -20.19
CA ILE A 504 7.13 -26.90 -19.17
C ILE A 504 6.27 -25.86 -18.46
N ILE A 505 6.85 -24.72 -18.10
CA ILE A 505 6.15 -23.66 -17.36
C ILE A 505 5.23 -22.83 -18.27
N GLY A 506 5.64 -22.57 -19.50
CA GLY A 506 4.96 -21.67 -20.45
C GLY A 506 5.42 -20.21 -20.37
N ARG A 507 6.57 -19.94 -19.74
CA ARG A 507 7.16 -18.59 -19.62
C ARG A 507 8.67 -18.66 -19.71
N THR A 508 9.33 -17.60 -20.16
CA THR A 508 10.78 -17.44 -20.08
C THR A 508 11.23 -17.30 -18.62
N LYS A 509 12.39 -17.86 -18.28
CA LYS A 509 12.82 -17.98 -16.88
C LYS A 509 13.34 -16.67 -16.31
N PHE A 510 14.11 -15.91 -17.11
CA PHE A 510 14.74 -14.68 -16.67
C PHE A 510 13.74 -13.52 -16.69
N ASP A 511 13.20 -13.20 -17.86
CA ASP A 511 12.32 -12.05 -18.09
C ASP A 511 10.85 -12.31 -17.74
N ASN A 512 10.47 -13.56 -17.46
CA ASN A 512 9.11 -13.95 -17.11
C ASN A 512 8.07 -13.57 -18.21
N ILE A 513 8.51 -13.54 -19.47
CA ILE A 513 7.67 -13.30 -20.63
C ILE A 513 6.90 -14.58 -20.96
N GLU A 514 5.60 -14.44 -21.22
CA GLU A 514 4.73 -15.53 -21.63
C GLU A 514 5.14 -16.13 -22.97
N LEU A 515 5.08 -17.45 -23.09
CA LEU A 515 5.26 -18.14 -24.36
C LEU A 515 3.91 -18.38 -25.03
N ASP A 516 3.91 -18.46 -26.35
CA ASP A 516 2.73 -18.83 -27.12
C ASP A 516 2.23 -20.24 -26.71
N ASP A 517 0.91 -20.37 -26.60
CA ASP A 517 0.29 -21.65 -26.28
C ASP A 517 0.53 -22.68 -27.39
N ALA A 518 0.64 -23.95 -27.01
CA ALA A 518 0.84 -25.01 -27.98
C ALA A 518 -0.43 -25.23 -28.81
N GLU A 519 -0.33 -25.09 -30.14
CA GLU A 519 -1.46 -25.29 -31.07
C GLU A 519 -2.11 -26.68 -30.94
N SER A 520 -1.34 -27.70 -30.55
CA SER A 520 -1.84 -29.04 -30.27
C SER A 520 -0.86 -29.85 -29.40
N GLY A 521 -1.38 -30.88 -28.73
CA GLY A 521 -0.56 -31.82 -27.96
C GLY A 521 -0.28 -31.36 -26.54
N GLN A 522 0.98 -31.46 -26.10
CA GLN A 522 1.37 -31.19 -24.72
C GLN A 522 1.25 -29.70 -24.42
N GLN A 523 0.36 -29.37 -23.48
CA GLN A 523 0.18 -28.02 -22.97
C GLN A 523 1.18 -27.70 -21.85
N SER A 524 1.50 -26.42 -21.69
CA SER A 524 2.34 -25.92 -20.60
C SER A 524 1.56 -25.84 -19.29
N HIS A 525 2.26 -25.67 -18.16
CA HIS A 525 1.63 -25.41 -16.85
C HIS A 525 0.67 -24.22 -16.92
N LYS A 526 1.12 -23.10 -17.51
CA LYS A 526 0.29 -21.92 -17.75
C LYS A 526 -0.98 -22.26 -18.52
N SER A 527 -0.86 -22.92 -19.67
CA SER A 527 -2.02 -23.20 -20.55
C SER A 527 -3.01 -24.18 -19.90
N LEU A 528 -2.53 -25.13 -19.09
CA LEU A 528 -3.40 -26.03 -18.32
C LEU A 528 -4.08 -25.33 -17.14
N ALA A 529 -3.46 -24.28 -16.59
CA ALA A 529 -3.98 -23.48 -15.50
C ALA A 529 -4.98 -22.39 -15.92
N THR A 530 -5.02 -22.00 -17.19
CA THR A 530 -6.06 -21.13 -17.76
C THR A 530 -7.38 -21.89 -17.89
N ILE A 531 -8.43 -21.38 -17.23
CA ILE A 531 -9.76 -22.01 -17.17
C ILE A 531 -10.80 -21.13 -17.86
N GLU A 532 -11.45 -21.70 -18.87
CA GLU A 532 -12.58 -21.08 -19.57
C GLU A 532 -13.86 -21.88 -19.32
N ASP A 533 -15.00 -21.19 -19.28
CA ASP A 533 -16.32 -21.82 -19.27
C ASP A 533 -16.82 -22.19 -20.70
N GLU A 534 -18.03 -22.75 -20.77
CA GLU A 534 -18.65 -23.16 -22.04
C GLU A 534 -18.87 -22.00 -23.03
N ASP A 535 -18.96 -20.77 -22.52
CA ASP A 535 -19.14 -19.55 -23.30
C ASP A 535 -17.79 -18.91 -23.72
N GLY A 536 -16.67 -19.51 -23.31
CA GLY A 536 -15.31 -19.04 -23.58
C GLY A 536 -14.87 -17.89 -22.66
N SER A 537 -15.55 -17.68 -21.52
CA SER A 537 -15.13 -16.68 -20.54
C SER A 537 -14.08 -17.27 -19.60
N GLU A 538 -12.95 -16.58 -19.44
CA GLU A 538 -11.89 -16.97 -18.52
C GLU A 538 -12.30 -16.73 -17.06
N HIS A 539 -11.95 -17.66 -16.17
CA HIS A 539 -12.21 -17.58 -14.73
C HIS A 539 -10.89 -17.59 -13.96
N ASP A 540 -10.58 -16.45 -13.35
CA ASP A 540 -9.38 -16.30 -12.53
C ASP A 540 -9.51 -16.89 -11.13
N ILE A 541 -8.34 -17.18 -10.55
CA ILE A 541 -8.15 -17.50 -9.15
C ILE A 541 -7.02 -16.62 -8.59
N LEU A 542 -7.07 -16.32 -7.30
CA LEU A 542 -5.95 -15.65 -6.64
C LEU A 542 -5.04 -16.68 -5.98
N ARG A 543 -3.81 -16.80 -6.47
CA ARG A 543 -2.80 -17.69 -5.90
C ARG A 543 -1.87 -16.92 -4.97
N ASP A 544 -1.56 -17.51 -3.82
CA ASP A 544 -0.62 -16.94 -2.84
C ASP A 544 0.48 -17.97 -2.50
N ASN A 545 0.97 -18.64 -3.55
CA ASN A 545 1.93 -19.72 -3.45
C ASN A 545 3.21 -19.27 -2.74
N MET A 546 3.70 -20.09 -1.81
CA MET A 546 4.90 -19.78 -1.05
C MET A 546 5.93 -20.91 -1.09
N PRO A 547 7.19 -20.60 -1.46
CA PRO A 547 8.33 -21.47 -1.22
C PRO A 547 8.44 -21.92 0.23
N PHE A 548 8.76 -23.19 0.44
CA PHE A 548 9.19 -23.71 1.74
C PHE A 548 10.33 -24.71 1.55
N GLY A 549 11.02 -25.05 2.64
CA GLY A 549 11.99 -26.12 2.60
C GLY A 549 12.99 -26.13 3.75
N SER A 550 13.76 -27.20 3.79
CA SER A 550 14.87 -27.40 4.70
C SER A 550 16.06 -27.93 3.89
N PRO A 551 16.94 -27.03 3.38
CA PRO A 551 18.05 -27.44 2.51
C PRO A 551 18.98 -28.48 3.16
N ALA A 552 19.15 -28.42 4.49
CA ALA A 552 19.94 -29.39 5.25
C ALA A 552 19.36 -30.82 5.22
N HIS A 553 18.05 -30.95 5.00
CA HIS A 553 17.35 -32.22 4.87
C HIS A 553 16.98 -32.56 3.42
N GLY A 554 17.44 -31.74 2.46
CA GLY A 554 17.13 -31.92 1.03
C GLY A 554 15.66 -31.67 0.68
N GLU A 555 14.92 -30.95 1.53
CA GLU A 555 13.50 -30.66 1.31
C GLU A 555 13.33 -29.29 0.67
N PHE A 556 12.64 -29.25 -0.47
CA PHE A 556 12.33 -28.05 -1.22
C PHE A 556 10.91 -28.19 -1.77
N GLY A 557 10.11 -27.15 -1.63
CA GLY A 557 8.70 -27.25 -1.98
C GLY A 557 8.04 -25.91 -2.28
N THR A 558 6.83 -26.02 -2.81
CA THR A 558 5.90 -24.91 -2.95
C THR A 558 4.62 -25.28 -2.21
N TYR A 559 4.17 -24.42 -1.31
CA TYR A 559 2.86 -24.54 -0.72
C TYR A 559 1.87 -23.83 -1.65
N PHE A 560 1.10 -24.62 -2.41
CA PHE A 560 0.07 -24.11 -3.29
C PHE A 560 -1.15 -23.70 -2.46
N ILE A 561 -1.67 -22.51 -2.75
CA ILE A 561 -2.91 -21.99 -2.19
C ILE A 561 -3.63 -21.18 -3.25
N ALA A 562 -4.92 -21.43 -3.42
CA ALA A 562 -5.77 -20.71 -4.35
C ALA A 562 -7.07 -20.28 -3.66
N TYR A 563 -7.36 -18.98 -3.71
CA TYR A 563 -8.65 -18.40 -3.36
C TYR A 563 -9.50 -18.23 -4.62
N SER A 564 -10.79 -18.53 -4.52
CA SER A 564 -11.75 -18.31 -5.61
C SER A 564 -13.16 -18.16 -5.06
N LYS A 565 -14.00 -17.38 -5.74
CA LYS A 565 -15.45 -17.35 -5.47
C LYS A 565 -16.18 -18.61 -5.93
N LYS A 566 -15.56 -19.41 -6.81
CA LYS A 566 -16.15 -20.62 -7.42
C LYS A 566 -15.16 -21.78 -7.28
N LEU A 567 -15.48 -22.75 -6.43
CA LEU A 567 -14.59 -23.88 -6.16
C LEU A 567 -14.33 -24.70 -7.43
N TRP A 568 -15.33 -24.86 -8.30
CA TRP A 568 -15.20 -25.65 -9.53
C TRP A 568 -14.06 -25.18 -10.44
N VAL A 569 -13.69 -23.88 -10.39
CA VAL A 569 -12.59 -23.33 -11.20
C VAL A 569 -11.26 -23.98 -10.80
N VAL A 570 -10.99 -24.05 -9.49
CA VAL A 570 -9.79 -24.71 -8.96
C VAL A 570 -9.84 -26.22 -9.19
N GLU A 571 -11.02 -26.85 -9.04
CA GLU A 571 -11.17 -28.28 -9.34
C GLU A 571 -10.88 -28.59 -10.82
N LYS A 572 -11.34 -27.72 -11.73
CA LYS A 572 -11.10 -27.87 -13.17
C LYS A 572 -9.62 -27.71 -13.52
N MET A 573 -8.94 -26.76 -12.86
CA MET A 573 -7.49 -26.61 -12.97
C MET A 573 -6.77 -27.88 -12.52
N MET A 574 -7.15 -28.47 -11.38
CA MET A 574 -6.56 -29.74 -10.93
C MET A 574 -6.85 -30.89 -11.89
N GLU A 575 -8.06 -30.97 -12.44
CA GLU A 575 -8.40 -31.97 -13.47
C GLU A 575 -7.48 -31.84 -14.69
N ARG A 576 -7.36 -30.64 -15.27
CA ARG A 576 -6.50 -30.37 -16.43
C ARG A 576 -5.03 -30.67 -16.14
N MET A 577 -4.52 -30.31 -14.96
CA MET A 577 -3.13 -30.57 -14.60
C MET A 577 -2.84 -32.07 -14.41
N PHE A 578 -3.67 -32.80 -13.68
CA PHE A 578 -3.38 -34.19 -13.31
C PHE A 578 -3.81 -35.20 -14.38
N VAL A 579 -4.97 -35.00 -15.00
CA VAL A 579 -5.50 -35.87 -16.06
C VAL A 579 -4.90 -35.50 -17.42
N GLY A 580 -4.67 -34.21 -17.66
CA GLY A 580 -4.24 -33.65 -18.93
C GLY A 580 -5.40 -33.18 -19.80
N ASP A 581 -5.12 -32.20 -20.67
CA ASP A 581 -6.04 -31.74 -21.71
C ASP A 581 -5.31 -31.65 -23.06
N PRO A 582 -5.51 -32.62 -23.98
CA PRO A 582 -6.40 -33.78 -23.87
C PRO A 582 -5.93 -34.83 -22.84
N PRO A 583 -6.83 -35.71 -22.35
CA PRO A 583 -6.51 -36.71 -21.33
C PRO A 583 -5.30 -37.59 -21.68
N GLY A 584 -4.41 -37.76 -20.70
CA GLY A 584 -3.15 -38.51 -20.84
C GLY A 584 -1.92 -37.63 -21.10
N LEU A 585 -2.11 -36.33 -21.36
CA LEU A 585 -1.06 -35.32 -21.44
C LEU A 585 -1.10 -34.41 -20.21
N HIS A 586 -0.76 -34.98 -19.06
CA HIS A 586 -0.73 -34.26 -17.79
C HIS A 586 0.30 -33.12 -17.82
N ASP A 587 0.19 -32.23 -16.84
CA ASP A 587 1.13 -31.14 -16.64
C ASP A 587 2.54 -31.65 -16.31
N ARG A 588 3.50 -31.29 -17.15
CA ARG A 588 4.89 -31.74 -17.03
C ARG A 588 5.57 -31.21 -15.77
N ILE A 589 5.05 -30.17 -15.11
CA ILE A 589 5.59 -29.72 -13.81
C ILE A 589 5.47 -30.83 -12.75
N LEU A 590 4.42 -31.66 -12.82
CA LEU A 590 4.15 -32.74 -11.87
C LEU A 590 5.20 -33.87 -11.96
N ASP A 591 5.97 -33.95 -13.05
CA ASP A 591 7.11 -34.87 -13.12
C ASP A 591 8.24 -34.50 -12.16
N TYR A 592 8.23 -33.27 -11.64
CA TYR A 592 9.23 -32.73 -10.73
C TYR A 592 8.62 -32.27 -9.40
N SER A 593 7.30 -32.12 -9.33
CA SER A 593 6.57 -31.58 -8.18
C SER A 593 5.51 -32.57 -7.72
N LYS A 594 5.71 -33.20 -6.55
CA LYS A 594 4.80 -34.20 -5.99
C LYS A 594 3.88 -33.59 -4.92
N PRO A 595 2.55 -33.62 -5.07
CA PRO A 595 1.64 -33.22 -4.01
C PRO A 595 1.67 -34.27 -2.88
N VAL A 596 1.76 -33.82 -1.64
CA VAL A 596 1.68 -34.68 -0.44
C VAL A 596 0.45 -34.38 0.43
N THR A 597 -0.23 -33.26 0.19
CA THR A 597 -1.51 -32.91 0.81
C THR A 597 -2.49 -32.35 -0.22
N GLY A 598 -3.78 -32.33 0.12
CA GLY A 598 -4.83 -31.68 -0.65
C GLY A 598 -6.11 -31.54 0.17
N SER A 599 -6.51 -30.30 0.43
CA SER A 599 -7.66 -29.98 1.29
C SER A 599 -8.41 -28.75 0.77
N THR A 600 -9.73 -28.75 0.96
CA THR A 600 -10.64 -27.66 0.57
C THR A 600 -11.33 -27.10 1.79
N PHE A 601 -11.36 -25.77 1.90
CA PHE A 601 -12.02 -25.05 2.97
C PHE A 601 -12.86 -23.91 2.40
N PHE A 602 -13.80 -23.42 3.21
CA PHE A 602 -14.46 -22.16 2.95
C PHE A 602 -14.03 -21.12 3.99
N VAL A 603 -13.67 -19.94 3.51
CA VAL A 603 -13.33 -18.76 4.29
C VAL A 603 -14.60 -17.93 4.46
N PRO A 604 -15.26 -17.96 5.64
CA PRO A 604 -16.42 -17.12 5.88
C PRO A 604 -16.05 -15.63 5.91
N SER A 605 -17.03 -14.74 5.76
CA SER A 605 -16.79 -13.31 5.95
C SER A 605 -16.36 -13.01 7.39
N ALA A 606 -15.66 -11.89 7.58
CA ALA A 606 -15.20 -11.42 8.90
C ALA A 606 -16.33 -11.36 9.95
N SER A 607 -17.53 -10.94 9.54
CA SER A 607 -18.69 -10.86 10.43
C SER A 607 -19.18 -12.25 10.85
N VAL A 608 -19.30 -13.19 9.91
CA VAL A 608 -19.69 -14.57 10.23
C VAL A 608 -18.69 -15.22 11.19
N LEU A 609 -17.38 -14.98 10.99
CA LEU A 609 -16.35 -15.50 11.88
C LEU A 609 -16.45 -14.91 13.29
N ALA A 610 -16.69 -13.60 13.42
CA ALA A 610 -16.84 -12.91 14.70
C ALA A 610 -18.09 -13.37 15.47
N ASP A 611 -19.18 -13.72 14.77
CA ASP A 611 -20.45 -14.14 15.35
C ASP A 611 -20.50 -15.63 15.75
N LEU A 612 -19.38 -16.36 15.67
CA LEU A 612 -19.33 -17.78 16.05
C LEU A 612 -19.41 -18.03 17.57
N ALA A 613 -19.05 -17.05 18.42
CA ALA A 613 -18.95 -17.21 19.88
C ALA A 613 -20.30 -17.38 20.60
#